data_AF-A0A434FGI3-F1
#
_entry.id   AF-A0A434FGI3-F1
#
_cell.length_a   1.000
_cell.length_b   1.000
_cell.length_c   1.000
_cell.angle_alpha   90.00
_cell.angle_beta   90.00
_cell.angle_gamma   90.00
#
_symmetry.space_group_name_H-M   'P 1'
#
loop_
_entity.id
_entity.type
_entity.pdbx_description
1 polymer ?
#
loop_
_entity_poly.entity_id
_entity_poly.type
_entity_poly.pdbx_seq_one_letter_code
_entity_poly.pdbx_strand_id
1 'polypeptide(L)' 'MAATRAYLDYNASAPLIAEARAAMVAALDAANPSSVHAEGRASRRLVEDARRDVARLVNARP' A
#
# COMPACT_ATOMS: atom_id res chain seq x y z
N MET A 1 30.27 -16.48 -13.17
CA MET A 1 29.09 -15.84 -12.54
C MET A 1 27.99 -15.79 -13.58
N ALA A 2 26.82 -16.36 -13.32
CA ALA A 2 25.68 -16.20 -14.21
C ALA A 2 25.32 -14.71 -14.29
N ALA A 3 25.10 -14.18 -15.49
CA ALA A 3 24.66 -12.80 -15.68
C ALA A 3 23.37 -12.55 -14.87
N THR A 4 23.26 -11.37 -14.24
CA THR A 4 22.05 -10.92 -13.56
C THR A 4 20.86 -11.12 -14.50
N ARG A 5 19.86 -11.92 -14.06
CA ARG A 5 18.71 -12.25 -14.89
C ARG A 5 17.93 -10.97 -15.21
N ALA A 6 17.82 -10.62 -16.49
CA ALA A 6 16.95 -9.54 -16.92
C ALA A 6 15.48 -9.98 -16.74
N TYR A 7 14.69 -9.16 -16.05
CA TYR A 7 13.24 -9.37 -15.87
C TYR A 7 12.49 -8.44 -16.82
N LEU A 8 11.93 -9.01 -17.89
CA LEU A 8 11.32 -8.27 -19.01
C LEU A 8 9.80 -8.53 -19.13
N ASP A 9 9.13 -8.81 -18.02
CA ASP A 9 7.69 -9.14 -18.00
C ASP A 9 6.91 -8.32 -16.96
N TYR A 10 7.10 -7.00 -16.97
CA TYR A 10 6.36 -6.06 -16.11
C TYR A 10 4.85 -5.99 -16.45
N ASN A 11 4.45 -6.50 -17.62
CA ASN A 11 3.03 -6.59 -18.00
C ASN A 11 2.31 -7.73 -17.25
N ALA A 12 3.01 -8.82 -16.88
CA ALA A 12 2.42 -9.87 -16.05
C ALA A 12 2.31 -9.45 -14.58
N SER A 13 3.38 -8.88 -14.02
CA SER A 13 3.40 -8.27 -12.70
C SER A 13 4.70 -7.48 -12.51
N ALA A 14 4.72 -6.57 -11.53
CA ALA A 14 5.91 -5.82 -11.16
C ALA A 14 6.40 -6.21 -9.76
N PRO A 15 7.73 -6.30 -9.53
CA PRO A 15 8.27 -6.39 -8.18
C PRO A 15 7.79 -5.22 -7.33
N LEU A 16 7.46 -5.50 -6.08
CA LEU A 16 7.07 -4.47 -5.13
C LEU A 16 8.26 -3.54 -4.85
N ILE A 17 8.06 -2.23 -4.97
CA ILE A 17 9.06 -1.25 -4.54
C ILE A 17 9.24 -1.30 -3.02
N ALA A 18 10.43 -0.88 -2.54
CA ALA A 18 10.79 -1.02 -1.13
C ALA A 18 9.84 -0.27 -0.20
N GLU A 19 9.37 0.90 -0.63
CA GLU A 19 8.45 1.78 0.08
C GLU A 19 7.07 1.13 0.25
N ALA A 20 6.56 0.52 -0.83
CA ALA A 20 5.29 -0.19 -0.80
C ALA A 20 5.36 -1.44 0.10
N ARG A 21 6.49 -2.15 0.08
CA ARG A 21 6.73 -3.28 1.01
C ARG A 21 6.73 -2.80 2.46
N ALA A 22 7.43 -1.71 2.77
CA ALA A 22 7.52 -1.18 4.12
C ALA A 22 6.15 -0.73 4.64
N ALA A 23 5.37 -0.01 3.82
CA ALA A 23 4.02 0.42 4.14
C ALA A 23 3.09 -0.79 4.41
N MET A 24 3.15 -1.82 3.56
CA MET A 24 2.38 -3.05 3.76
C MET A 24 2.73 -3.76 5.07
N VAL A 25 4.02 -3.92 5.38
CA VAL A 25 4.46 -4.57 6.62
C VAL A 25 4.01 -3.77 7.84
N ALA A 26 4.14 -2.44 7.83
CA ALA A 26 3.66 -1.59 8.92
C ALA A 26 2.13 -1.68 9.11
N ALA A 27 1.38 -1.84 8.01
CA ALA A 27 -0.08 -1.99 8.07
C ALA A 27 -0.54 -3.34 8.66
N LEU A 28 0.32 -4.37 8.71
CA LEU A 28 -0.04 -5.67 9.31
C LEU A 28 -0.31 -5.59 10.81
N ASP A 29 0.28 -4.60 11.49
CA ASP A 29 0.07 -4.37 12.93
C ASP A 29 -1.19 -3.51 13.23
N ALA A 30 -1.91 -3.08 12.19
CA ALA A 30 -3.07 -2.21 12.36
C ALA A 30 -4.30 -2.96 12.92
N ALA A 31 -5.03 -2.30 13.82
CA ALA A 31 -6.32 -2.80 14.30
C ALA A 31 -7.40 -2.77 13.20
N ASN A 32 -8.57 -3.35 13.48
CA ASN A 32 -9.70 -3.30 12.56
C ASN A 32 -10.22 -1.85 12.36
N PRO A 33 -10.20 -1.29 11.14
CA PRO A 33 -10.66 0.08 10.87
C PRO A 33 -12.15 0.32 11.11
N SER A 34 -12.96 -0.73 11.24
CA SER A 34 -14.38 -0.64 11.58
C SER A 34 -14.64 -0.49 13.09
N SER A 35 -13.63 -0.70 13.93
CA SER A 35 -13.77 -0.53 15.39
C SER A 35 -13.90 0.94 15.77
N VAL A 36 -14.80 1.25 16.70
CA VAL A 36 -15.09 2.63 17.12
C VAL A 36 -14.06 3.21 18.10
N HIS A 37 -13.21 2.37 18.69
CA HIS A 37 -12.18 2.74 19.66
C HIS A 37 -10.99 3.44 19.00
N ALA A 38 -10.03 3.92 19.80
CA ALA A 38 -8.96 4.80 19.33
C ALA A 38 -8.09 4.14 18.24
N GLU A 39 -7.73 2.88 18.42
CA GLU A 39 -6.91 2.07 17.53
C GLU A 39 -7.64 1.84 16.19
N GLY A 40 -8.95 1.53 16.24
CA GLY A 40 -9.76 1.38 15.04
C GLY A 40 -9.89 2.68 14.24
N ARG A 41 -10.06 3.82 14.92
CA ARG A 41 -10.05 5.13 14.26
C ARG A 41 -8.69 5.47 13.65
N ALA A 42 -7.59 5.06 14.29
CA ALA A 42 -6.25 5.23 13.74
C ALA A 42 -6.05 4.38 12.46
N SER A 43 -6.45 3.11 12.48
CA SER A 43 -6.43 2.25 11.29
C SER A 43 -7.32 2.77 10.17
N ARG A 44 -8.50 3.31 10.51
CA ARG A 44 -9.37 3.94 9.50
C ARG A 44 -8.69 5.12 8.83
N ARG A 45 -7.95 5.95 9.58
CA ARG A 45 -7.19 7.06 8.99
C ARG A 45 -6.18 6.56 7.95
N LEU A 46 -5.45 5.48 8.23
CA LEU A 46 -4.52 4.86 7.27
C LEU A 46 -5.22 4.50 5.94
N VAL A 47 -6.40 3.89 6.00
CA VAL A 47 -7.18 3.52 4.81
C VAL A 47 -7.67 4.77 4.06
N GLU A 48 -8.15 5.78 4.78
CA GLU A 48 -8.64 7.03 4.17
C GLU A 48 -7.51 7.87 3.57
N ASP A 49 -6.30 7.86 4.15
CA ASP A 49 -5.10 8.47 3.58
C ASP A 49 -4.73 7.78 2.26
N ALA A 50 -4.69 6.44 2.24
CA ALA A 50 -4.42 5.68 1.03
C ALA A 50 -5.47 5.94 -0.08
N ARG A 51 -6.76 6.04 0.29
CA ARG A 51 -7.85 6.40 -0.61
C ARG A 51 -7.62 7.78 -1.24
N ARG A 52 -7.20 8.78 -0.44
CA ARG A 52 -6.87 10.12 -0.93
C ARG A 52 -5.69 10.10 -1.90
N ASP A 53 -4.65 9.32 -1.61
CA ASP A 53 -3.48 9.22 -2.48
C ASP A 53 -3.82 8.60 -3.84
N VAL A 54 -4.61 7.51 -3.85
CA VAL A 54 -5.09 6.88 -5.08
C VAL A 54 -5.98 7.85 -5.87
N ALA A 55 -6.93 8.51 -5.21
CA ALA A 55 -7.82 9.47 -5.87
C ALA A 55 -7.03 10.62 -6.52
N ARG A 56 -6.03 11.17 -5.82
CA ARG A 56 -5.14 12.22 -6.32
C ARG A 56 -4.34 11.73 -7.53
N LEU A 57 -3.83 10.50 -7.51
CA LEU A 57 -3.06 9.91 -8.62
C LEU A 57 -3.88 9.87 -9.92
N VAL A 58 -5.18 9.59 -9.83
CA VAL A 58 -6.07 9.42 -10.99
C VAL A 58 -7.02 10.60 -11.21
N ASN A 59 -6.81 11.72 -10.51
CA ASN A 59 -7.68 12.90 -10.54
C ASN A 59 -9.18 12.58 -10.28
N ALA A 60 -9.44 11.68 -9.34
CA ALA A 60 -10.77 11.32 -8.89
C ALA A 60 -11.13 11.99 -7.56
N ARG A 61 -12.39 11.84 -7.16
CA ARG A 61 -12.83 12.19 -5.80
C ARG A 61 -12.47 11.03 -4.86
N PRO A 62 -11.87 11.31 -3.70
CA PRO A 62 -11.59 10.29 -2.70
C PRO A 62 -12.86 9.70 -2.11
#